data_AF-A0A383D1M6-F1
#
_entry.id   AF-A0A383D1M6-F1
#
_cell.length_a   1.000
_cell.length_b   1.000
_cell.length_c   1.000
_cell.angle_alpha   90.00
_cell.angle_beta   90.00
_cell.angle_gamma   90.00
#
_symmetry.space_group_name_H-M   'P 1'
#
loop_
_entity.id
_entity.type
_entity.pdbx_description
1 polymer ?
#
loop_
_entity_poly.entity_id
_entity_poly.type
_entity_poly.pdbx_seq_one_letter_code
_entity_poly.pdbx_strand_id
1 'polypeptide(L)'
;LYMTRGKTYTFNYSGFTSSTHPFYLATSGVGAWETTKYNNQYTSGITSSADSLVFVVPSDAPNVLYYHCGTHAGMGGKIEIYDDGQILIIDDVTSNDQWSVEVRDTDADSNQWWSSWMGDNLQTTTSTFGRISGYSLDTNGDPVRAWYELFDEFQNWVDLWMLGGVTMNEDTGTFMLDVPAGTYYLQARPEDAAYEPIWYDGKSSFETATPIVVTDGSVASGIRFAYTKLPVGTISGT
;
A
#
# COMPACT_ATOMS: atom_id res chain seq x y z
N LEU A 1 13.31 -10.92 8.55
CA LEU A 1 13.64 -10.77 7.11
C LEU A 1 12.34 -10.78 6.34
N TYR A 2 12.19 -9.93 5.32
CA TYR A 2 10.95 -9.82 4.54
C TYR A 2 11.23 -10.28 3.11
N MET A 3 10.31 -11.05 2.53
CA MET A 3 10.40 -11.56 1.17
C MET A 3 9.05 -11.50 0.47
N THR A 4 9.08 -11.55 -0.85
CA THR A 4 7.90 -11.44 -1.70
C THR A 4 7.79 -12.67 -2.60
N ARG A 5 6.60 -13.29 -2.66
CA ARG A 5 6.30 -14.41 -3.55
C ARG A 5 6.57 -14.04 -5.01
N GLY A 6 7.08 -15.00 -5.79
CA GLY A 6 7.44 -14.79 -7.19
C GLY A 6 8.75 -14.02 -7.42
N LYS A 7 9.42 -13.50 -6.38
CA LYS A 7 10.76 -12.90 -6.50
C LYS A 7 11.85 -13.93 -6.20
N THR A 8 13.07 -13.63 -6.67
CA THR A 8 14.26 -14.45 -6.43
C THR A 8 15.19 -13.73 -5.47
N TYR A 9 15.54 -14.37 -4.36
CA TYR A 9 16.49 -13.86 -3.36
C TYR A 9 17.75 -14.72 -3.38
N THR A 10 18.91 -14.07 -3.39
CA THR A 10 20.21 -14.75 -3.30
C THR A 10 20.88 -14.41 -1.98
N PHE A 11 21.13 -15.42 -1.16
CA PHE A 11 21.92 -15.34 0.06
C PHE A 11 23.37 -15.69 -0.27
N ASN A 12 24.25 -14.69 -0.30
CA ASN A 12 25.69 -14.92 -0.50
C ASN A 12 26.38 -15.10 0.86
N TYR A 13 27.20 -16.13 1.00
CA TYR A 13 28.00 -16.33 2.21
C TYR A 13 29.26 -15.49 2.11
N SER A 14 29.55 -14.73 3.17
CA SER A 14 30.79 -13.94 3.27
C SER A 14 31.42 -14.18 4.63
N GLY A 15 32.72 -14.49 4.64
CA GLY A 15 33.45 -14.82 5.86
C GLY A 15 33.20 -16.24 6.41
N PHE A 16 32.39 -17.07 5.76
CA PHE A 16 32.16 -18.48 6.07
C PHE A 16 31.70 -19.24 4.81
N THR A 17 31.69 -20.57 4.88
CA THR A 17 31.16 -21.46 3.84
C THR A 17 30.04 -22.34 4.40
N SER A 18 29.26 -22.96 3.51
CA SER A 18 28.22 -23.93 3.88
C SER A 18 28.74 -25.15 4.66
N SER A 19 30.04 -25.44 4.60
CA SER A 19 30.65 -26.53 5.38
C SER A 19 30.85 -26.19 6.86
N THR A 20 31.00 -24.90 7.20
CA THR A 20 31.20 -24.45 8.58
C THR A 20 29.89 -23.96 9.21
N HIS A 21 29.06 -23.27 8.42
CA HIS A 21 27.73 -22.83 8.83
C HIS A 21 26.72 -23.22 7.75
N PRO A 22 26.20 -24.45 7.76
CA PRO A 22 25.20 -24.89 6.78
C PRO A 22 23.93 -24.04 6.93
N PHE A 23 23.59 -23.23 5.93
CA PHE A 23 22.39 -22.38 5.95
C PHE A 23 21.24 -23.10 5.25
N TYR A 24 20.07 -23.14 5.88
CA TYR A 24 18.86 -23.70 5.28
C TYR A 24 17.60 -22.98 5.76
N LEU A 25 16.53 -23.07 4.96
CA LEU A 25 15.22 -22.57 5.34
C LEU A 25 14.39 -23.67 5.99
N ALA A 26 13.51 -23.32 6.92
CA ALA A 26 12.67 -24.25 7.65
C ALA A 26 11.26 -23.69 7.90
N THR A 27 10.31 -24.58 8.15
CA THR A 27 8.91 -24.22 8.46
C THR A 27 8.65 -23.93 9.94
N SER A 28 9.67 -24.03 10.81
CA SER A 28 9.56 -23.84 12.26
C SER A 28 10.75 -23.04 12.80
N GLY A 29 10.47 -22.17 13.79
CA GLY A 29 11.48 -21.41 14.52
C GLY A 29 12.09 -22.15 15.71
N VAL A 30 11.47 -23.25 16.15
CA VAL A 30 12.01 -24.11 17.20
C VAL A 30 12.97 -25.08 16.54
N GLY A 31 14.25 -24.72 16.55
CA GLY A 31 15.31 -25.60 16.06
C GLY A 31 15.40 -26.86 16.93
N ALA A 32 15.21 -28.03 16.32
CA ALA A 32 15.73 -29.27 16.86
C ALA A 32 17.20 -29.36 16.40
N TRP A 33 18.08 -28.67 17.14
CA TRP A 33 19.50 -28.53 16.81
C TRP A 33 20.22 -29.86 17.00
N GLU A 34 20.24 -30.67 15.96
CA GLU A 34 21.07 -31.86 15.88
C GLU A 34 22.04 -31.69 14.72
N THR A 35 23.34 -31.79 15.01
CA THR A 35 24.42 -31.70 14.01
C THR A 35 24.09 -32.60 12.82
N THR A 36 24.05 -32.01 11.62
CA THR A 36 23.72 -32.67 10.33
C THR A 36 22.24 -33.03 10.06
N LYS A 37 21.29 -32.63 10.92
CA LYS A 37 19.86 -32.81 10.62
C LYS A 37 19.20 -31.49 10.22
N TYR A 38 18.84 -31.40 8.93
CA TYR A 38 18.03 -30.31 8.37
C TYR A 38 16.55 -30.48 8.76
N ASN A 39 16.27 -30.43 10.06
CA ASN A 39 14.93 -30.68 10.59
C ASN A 39 13.95 -29.60 10.10
N ASN A 40 12.75 -30.02 9.68
CA ASN A 40 11.71 -29.16 9.10
C ASN A 40 12.18 -28.34 7.90
N GLN A 41 13.18 -28.84 7.16
CA GLN A 41 13.73 -28.13 6.01
C GLN A 41 12.65 -27.86 4.99
N TYR A 42 12.55 -26.59 4.61
CA TYR A 42 11.82 -26.15 3.45
C TYR A 42 12.78 -26.22 2.25
N THR A 43 12.39 -26.90 1.18
CA THR A 43 13.25 -27.12 -0.01
C THR A 43 12.67 -26.56 -1.30
N SER A 44 11.38 -26.23 -1.33
CA SER A 44 10.72 -25.72 -2.54
C SER A 44 11.32 -24.39 -2.96
N GLY A 45 11.66 -24.26 -4.25
CA GLY A 45 12.27 -23.04 -4.80
C GLY A 45 13.71 -22.78 -4.35
N ILE A 46 14.36 -23.71 -3.64
CA ILE A 46 15.73 -23.54 -3.14
C ILE A 46 16.75 -24.20 -4.05
N THR A 47 17.79 -23.45 -4.40
CA THR A 47 19.03 -23.97 -5.01
C THR A 47 20.21 -23.60 -4.13
N SER A 48 20.87 -24.60 -3.55
CA SER A 48 22.04 -24.41 -2.67
C SER A 48 23.34 -24.65 -3.43
N SER A 49 24.35 -23.83 -3.14
CA SER A 49 25.73 -23.95 -3.61
C SER A 49 26.69 -23.83 -2.43
N ALA A 50 28.00 -24.04 -2.67
CA ALA A 50 29.02 -23.97 -1.62
C ALA A 50 29.03 -22.61 -0.89
N ASP A 51 28.85 -21.54 -1.68
CA ASP A 51 29.02 -20.14 -1.25
C ASP A 51 27.72 -19.32 -1.29
N SER A 52 26.59 -19.94 -1.65
CA SER A 52 25.30 -19.25 -1.72
C SER A 52 24.09 -20.16 -1.58
N LEU A 53 22.93 -19.56 -1.27
CA LEU A 53 21.61 -20.16 -1.42
C LEU A 53 20.72 -19.22 -2.21
N VAL A 54 20.13 -19.72 -3.30
CA VAL A 54 19.12 -18.99 -4.08
C VAL A 54 17.75 -19.51 -3.68
N PHE A 55 16.83 -18.61 -3.35
CA PHE A 55 15.44 -18.91 -3.06
C PHE A 55 14.54 -18.17 -4.05
N VAL A 56 13.98 -18.91 -4.99
CA VAL A 56 12.89 -18.46 -5.86
C VAL A 56 11.60 -18.69 -5.09
N VAL A 57 11.02 -17.64 -4.50
CA VAL A 57 9.89 -17.78 -3.57
C VAL A 57 8.65 -18.29 -4.33
N PRO A 58 8.16 -19.51 -4.04
CA PRO A 58 6.99 -20.04 -4.71
C PRO A 58 5.73 -19.20 -4.43
N SER A 59 4.77 -19.22 -5.36
CA SER A 59 3.48 -18.53 -5.18
C SER A 59 2.64 -19.12 -4.05
N ASP A 60 2.93 -20.35 -3.62
CA ASP A 60 2.28 -21.06 -2.51
C ASP A 60 3.17 -21.13 -1.25
N ALA A 61 4.24 -20.33 -1.19
CA ALA A 61 5.12 -20.30 -0.02
C ALA A 61 4.33 -19.92 1.26
N PRO A 62 4.63 -20.53 2.43
CA PRO A 62 4.01 -20.13 3.69
C PRO A 62 4.29 -18.66 4.02
N ASN A 63 3.35 -17.98 4.72
CA ASN A 63 3.55 -16.59 5.18
C ASN A 63 4.76 -16.43 6.11
N VAL A 64 5.15 -17.51 6.79
CA VAL A 64 6.29 -17.51 7.71
C VAL A 64 7.18 -18.71 7.43
N LEU A 65 8.45 -18.42 7.15
CA LEU A 65 9.54 -19.38 7.19
C LEU A 65 10.58 -18.92 8.21
N TYR A 66 11.57 -19.76 8.43
CA TYR A 66 12.72 -19.46 9.27
C TYR A 66 13.99 -19.81 8.51
N TYR A 67 15.09 -19.17 8.82
CA TYR A 67 16.42 -19.66 8.44
C TYR A 67 17.14 -20.18 9.67
N HIS A 68 17.97 -21.21 9.48
CA HIS A 68 18.77 -21.83 10.54
C HIS A 68 20.16 -22.21 10.06
N CYS A 69 21.08 -22.36 11.00
CA CYS A 69 22.34 -23.04 10.82
C CYS A 69 22.20 -24.54 11.17
N GLY A 70 22.60 -25.45 10.29
CA GLY A 70 22.53 -26.90 10.53
C GLY A 70 23.51 -27.45 11.58
N THR A 71 24.28 -26.58 12.23
CA THR A 71 25.35 -26.95 13.16
C THR A 71 25.29 -26.19 14.49
N HIS A 72 25.04 -24.88 14.45
CA HIS A 72 25.14 -24.02 15.64
C HIS A 72 23.77 -23.61 16.17
N ALA A 73 23.48 -24.00 17.40
CA ALA A 73 22.28 -23.58 18.08
C ALA A 73 22.21 -22.05 18.24
N GLY A 74 21.02 -21.48 18.01
CA GLY A 74 20.76 -20.04 18.12
C GLY A 74 21.13 -19.23 16.88
N MET A 75 21.73 -19.83 15.85
CA MET A 75 21.99 -19.16 14.57
C MET A 75 20.80 -19.33 13.62
N GLY A 76 19.77 -18.50 13.78
CA GLY A 76 18.59 -18.51 12.94
C GLY A 76 17.70 -17.29 13.12
N GLY A 77 16.66 -17.18 12.32
CA GLY A 77 15.73 -16.06 12.40
C GLY A 77 14.47 -16.23 11.57
N LYS A 78 13.46 -15.39 11.82
CA LYS A 78 12.17 -15.40 11.14
C LYS A 78 12.25 -14.70 9.77
N ILE A 79 11.61 -15.31 8.78
CA ILE A 79 11.35 -14.78 7.45
C ILE A 79 9.84 -14.63 7.30
N GLU A 80 9.38 -13.42 7.03
CA GLU A 80 7.98 -13.15 6.71
C GLU A 80 7.88 -13.01 5.19
N ILE A 81 6.93 -13.73 4.59
CA ILE A 81 6.73 -13.82 3.15
C ILE A 81 5.36 -13.25 2.80
N TYR A 82 5.38 -12.32 1.84
CA TYR A 82 4.24 -11.52 1.43
C TYR A 82 3.95 -11.72 -0.05
N ASP A 83 2.73 -11.40 -0.46
CA ASP A 83 2.39 -11.36 -1.88
C ASP A 83 3.03 -10.13 -2.57
N ASP A 84 3.23 -10.23 -3.88
CA ASP A 84 3.73 -9.10 -4.67
C ASP A 84 2.73 -7.96 -4.65
N GLY A 85 3.18 -6.77 -4.25
CA GLY A 85 2.30 -5.63 -4.01
C GLY A 85 1.51 -5.68 -2.70
N GLN A 86 1.81 -6.60 -1.79
CA GLN A 86 1.26 -6.52 -0.43
C GLN A 86 1.87 -5.32 0.32
N ILE A 87 1.02 -4.54 0.97
CA ILE A 87 1.41 -3.35 1.73
C ILE A 87 1.58 -3.74 3.20
N LEU A 88 2.75 -3.43 3.74
CA LEU A 88 3.04 -3.58 5.16
C LEU A 88 2.50 -2.35 5.89
N ILE A 89 1.27 -2.42 6.35
CA ILE A 89 0.69 -1.40 7.22
C ILE A 89 0.52 -2.03 8.60
N ILE A 90 1.09 -1.37 9.60
CA ILE A 90 0.92 -1.71 11.01
C ILE A 90 -0.53 -1.36 11.35
N ASP A 91 -1.31 -2.32 11.86
CA ASP A 91 -2.71 -2.26 12.33
C ASP A 91 -3.43 -0.89 12.17
N ASP A 92 -4.55 -0.87 11.43
CA ASP A 92 -5.37 0.34 11.29
C ASP A 92 -5.92 0.78 12.65
N VAL A 93 -5.93 2.09 12.91
CA VAL A 93 -6.43 2.71 14.13
C VAL A 93 -7.77 3.35 13.84
N THR A 94 -8.84 2.73 14.32
CA THR A 94 -10.22 3.19 14.13
C THR A 94 -10.80 3.82 15.41
N SER A 95 -11.87 4.61 15.26
CA SER A 95 -12.68 5.14 16.38
C SER A 95 -14.09 4.55 16.32
N ASN A 96 -14.59 4.03 17.45
CA ASN A 96 -15.91 3.40 17.50
C ASN A 96 -17.07 4.42 17.70
N ASP A 97 -16.76 5.65 18.08
CA ASP A 97 -17.75 6.68 18.44
C ASP A 97 -17.47 7.99 17.68
N GLN A 98 -17.97 8.09 16.45
CA GLN A 98 -17.97 9.35 15.71
C GLN A 98 -19.28 10.08 15.95
N TRP A 99 -19.23 11.20 16.68
CA TRP A 99 -20.38 12.06 16.89
C TRP A 99 -19.99 13.53 16.75
N SER A 100 -20.93 14.31 16.22
CA SER A 100 -20.87 15.77 16.18
C SER A 100 -22.16 16.32 16.75
N VAL A 101 -22.07 17.24 17.70
CA VAL A 101 -23.21 18.01 18.20
C VAL A 101 -23.07 19.45 17.75
N GLU A 102 -24.05 19.93 16.99
CA GLU A 102 -24.23 21.33 16.67
C GLU A 102 -25.18 21.94 17.71
N VAL A 103 -24.68 22.87 18.53
CA VAL A 103 -25.53 23.65 19.45
C VAL A 103 -25.75 25.02 18.83
N ARG A 104 -27.02 25.37 18.60
CA ARG A 104 -27.45 26.70 18.16
C ARG A 104 -28.06 27.44 19.34
N ASP A 105 -27.66 28.70 19.52
CA ASP A 105 -28.34 29.59 20.46
C ASP A 105 -29.76 29.89 19.92
N THR A 106 -30.74 30.02 20.81
CA THR A 106 -32.15 30.18 20.41
C THR A 106 -32.41 31.57 19.86
N ASP A 107 -31.59 32.56 20.24
CA ASP A 107 -31.79 33.98 19.93
C ASP A 107 -30.55 34.68 19.31
N ALA A 108 -29.53 33.95 18.84
CA ALA A 108 -28.34 34.53 18.20
C ALA A 108 -27.80 33.67 17.03
N ASP A 109 -27.25 34.32 16.00
CA ASP A 109 -26.63 33.73 14.79
C ASP A 109 -25.31 32.97 15.05
N SER A 110 -25.06 32.51 16.27
CA SER A 110 -23.82 31.80 16.63
C SER A 110 -24.06 30.31 16.86
N ASN A 111 -23.32 29.48 16.12
CA ASN A 111 -23.29 28.03 16.30
C ASN A 111 -21.97 27.65 16.97
N GLN A 112 -22.03 26.81 18.01
CA GLN A 112 -20.86 26.13 18.55
C GLN A 112 -20.85 24.67 18.13
N TRP A 113 -19.72 24.25 17.57
CA TRP A 113 -19.50 22.91 17.05
C TRP A 113 -18.61 22.15 18.03
N TRP A 114 -19.12 21.06 18.60
CA TRP A 114 -18.31 20.08 19.32
C TRP A 114 -18.29 18.77 18.54
N SER A 115 -17.10 18.36 18.12
CA SER A 115 -16.84 17.06 17.51
C SER A 115 -15.87 16.28 18.39
N SER A 116 -16.19 15.00 18.64
CA SER A 116 -15.24 14.06 19.24
C SER A 116 -14.61 13.26 18.11
N TRP A 117 -13.60 13.84 17.46
CA TRP A 117 -12.77 13.10 16.52
C TRP A 117 -11.39 13.00 17.13
N MET A 118 -11.09 11.79 17.64
CA MET A 118 -9.97 11.41 18.54
C MET A 118 -10.22 11.61 20.05
N GLY A 119 -11.45 11.35 20.53
CA GLY A 119 -11.75 11.24 21.97
C GLY A 119 -11.83 9.77 22.44
N ASP A 120 -10.87 9.39 23.27
CA ASP A 120 -10.82 8.28 24.26
C ASP A 120 -11.04 6.79 23.88
N ASN A 121 -11.46 6.41 22.67
CA ASN A 121 -11.61 4.98 22.31
C ASN A 121 -10.94 4.58 20.98
N LEU A 122 -9.64 4.85 20.83
CA LEU A 122 -8.86 4.32 19.70
C LEU A 122 -8.72 2.80 19.83
N GLN A 123 -9.01 2.06 18.76
CA GLN A 123 -8.82 0.62 18.67
C GLN A 123 -7.93 0.30 17.47
N THR A 124 -6.91 -0.53 17.69
CA THR A 124 -6.15 -1.16 16.60
C THR A 124 -6.96 -2.33 16.07
N THR A 125 -7.21 -2.36 14.77
CA THR A 125 -7.88 -3.47 14.10
C THR A 125 -6.86 -4.30 13.31
N THR A 126 -7.21 -5.55 13.03
CA THR A 126 -6.38 -6.42 12.17
C THR A 126 -6.58 -6.13 10.67
N SER A 127 -7.52 -5.25 10.34
CA SER A 127 -7.67 -4.68 8.99
C SER A 127 -6.53 -3.69 8.77
N THR A 128 -5.96 -3.71 7.58
CA THR A 128 -4.96 -2.74 7.12
C THR A 128 -5.55 -1.88 5.98
N PHE A 129 -4.86 -0.79 5.63
CA PHE A 129 -5.22 -0.06 4.42
C PHE A 129 -4.75 -0.85 3.18
N GLY A 130 -5.51 -0.74 2.10
CA GLY A 130 -4.96 -0.95 0.76
C GLY A 130 -4.46 0.37 0.17
N ARG A 131 -3.92 0.31 -1.05
CA ARG A 131 -3.41 1.50 -1.76
C ARG A 131 -4.00 1.59 -3.15
N ILE A 132 -4.42 2.78 -3.51
CA ILE A 132 -4.69 3.14 -4.90
C ILE A 132 -3.41 3.76 -5.47
N SER A 133 -2.96 3.29 -6.63
CA SER A 133 -1.77 3.83 -7.30
C SER A 133 -1.95 3.95 -8.80
N GLY A 134 -1.34 4.98 -9.38
CA GLY A 134 -1.57 5.32 -10.76
C GLY A 134 -0.68 6.40 -11.34
N TYR A 135 -1.10 6.90 -12.51
CA TYR A 135 -0.44 7.97 -13.25
C TYR A 135 -1.43 9.09 -13.58
N SER A 136 -0.91 10.32 -13.53
CA SER A 136 -1.60 11.57 -13.86
C SER A 136 -0.81 12.29 -14.94
N LEU A 137 -1.20 12.10 -16.21
CA LEU A 137 -0.42 12.52 -17.38
C LEU A 137 -1.30 13.19 -18.43
N ASP A 138 -0.77 14.15 -19.17
CA ASP A 138 -1.42 14.68 -20.36
C ASP A 138 -1.23 13.77 -21.59
N THR A 139 -1.79 14.16 -22.73
CA THR A 139 -1.64 13.44 -24.00
C THR A 139 -0.20 13.34 -24.53
N ASN A 140 0.71 14.20 -24.08
CA ASN A 140 2.12 14.18 -24.44
C ASN A 140 2.93 13.27 -23.49
N GLY A 141 2.32 12.79 -22.41
CA GLY A 141 2.97 12.03 -21.36
C GLY A 141 3.62 12.92 -20.29
N ASP A 142 3.31 14.22 -20.28
CA ASP A 142 3.82 15.15 -19.27
C ASP A 142 2.99 15.01 -17.97
N PRO A 143 3.63 15.01 -16.79
CA PRO A 143 2.94 14.98 -15.51
C PRO A 143 1.97 16.15 -15.31
N VAL A 144 0.75 15.84 -14.87
CA VAL A 144 -0.27 16.84 -14.54
C VAL A 144 -0.62 16.74 -13.06
N ARG A 145 -0.30 17.80 -12.31
CA ARG A 145 -0.68 17.92 -10.90
C ARG A 145 -2.19 18.10 -10.76
N ALA A 146 -2.79 17.38 -9.82
CA ALA A 146 -4.21 17.42 -9.55
C ALA A 146 -4.51 17.24 -8.06
N TRP A 147 -5.60 17.86 -7.62
CA TRP A 147 -6.29 17.52 -6.38
C TRP A 147 -7.14 16.28 -6.61
N TYR A 148 -7.08 15.33 -5.69
CA TYR A 148 -7.87 14.11 -5.79
C TYR A 148 -9.03 14.14 -4.80
N GLU A 149 -10.22 13.81 -5.30
CA GLU A 149 -11.42 13.65 -4.48
C GLU A 149 -11.84 12.18 -4.55
N LEU A 150 -11.98 11.56 -3.38
CA LEU A 150 -12.36 10.16 -3.24
C LEU A 150 -13.77 10.06 -2.69
N PHE A 151 -14.56 9.16 -3.27
CA PHE A 151 -15.93 8.89 -2.85
C PHE A 151 -16.12 7.38 -2.65
N ASP A 152 -16.95 6.99 -1.69
CA ASP A 152 -17.34 5.60 -1.48
C ASP A 152 -18.48 5.16 -2.43
N GLU A 153 -18.93 3.91 -2.32
CA GLU A 153 -20.05 3.38 -3.11
C GLU A 153 -21.41 4.05 -2.88
N PHE A 154 -21.52 4.88 -1.85
CA PHE A 154 -22.74 5.61 -1.49
C PHE A 154 -22.65 7.10 -1.83
N GLN A 155 -21.61 7.53 -2.57
CA GLN A 155 -21.33 8.94 -2.89
C GLN A 155 -20.94 9.80 -1.69
N ASN A 156 -20.58 9.20 -0.56
CA ASN A 156 -20.02 9.98 0.54
C ASN A 156 -18.59 10.37 0.21
N TRP A 157 -18.26 11.63 0.48
CA TRP A 157 -16.90 12.12 0.34
C TRP A 157 -16.01 11.51 1.42
N VAL A 158 -14.84 11.00 1.00
CA VAL A 158 -13.81 10.48 1.90
C VAL A 158 -12.73 11.53 2.06
N ASP A 159 -12.53 11.98 3.30
CA ASP A 159 -11.50 12.96 3.60
C ASP A 159 -10.10 12.32 3.54
N LEU A 160 -9.42 12.51 2.41
CA LEU A 160 -8.07 11.98 2.20
C LEU A 160 -7.05 12.57 3.17
N TRP A 161 -7.25 13.77 3.72
CA TRP A 161 -6.29 14.36 4.68
C TRP A 161 -6.23 13.56 5.98
N MET A 162 -7.33 12.91 6.34
CA MET A 162 -7.38 12.01 7.48
C MET A 162 -6.64 10.70 7.24
N LEU A 163 -6.42 10.35 5.97
CA LEU A 163 -5.78 9.11 5.54
C LEU A 163 -4.34 9.33 5.05
N GLY A 164 -3.70 10.43 5.45
CA GLY A 164 -2.34 10.78 5.05
C GLY A 164 -2.22 11.47 3.69
N GLY A 165 -3.34 11.71 3.00
CA GLY A 165 -3.41 12.45 1.76
C GLY A 165 -2.99 11.67 0.52
N VAL A 166 -2.78 12.39 -0.58
CA VAL A 166 -2.23 11.84 -1.81
C VAL A 166 -0.77 12.24 -1.93
N THR A 167 0.08 11.27 -2.23
CA THR A 167 1.47 11.51 -2.62
C THR A 167 1.58 11.46 -4.13
N MET A 168 2.21 12.46 -4.74
CA MET A 168 2.48 12.51 -6.18
C MET A 168 3.95 12.80 -6.44
N ASN A 169 4.54 12.11 -7.43
CA ASN A 169 5.84 12.43 -7.99
C ASN A 169 5.63 13.30 -9.24
N GLU A 170 6.05 14.55 -9.16
CA GLU A 170 5.83 15.56 -10.21
C GLU A 170 6.69 15.34 -11.47
N ASP A 171 7.76 14.55 -11.39
CA ASP A 171 8.62 14.26 -12.54
C ASP A 171 8.07 13.12 -13.40
N THR A 172 7.37 12.17 -12.77
CA THR A 172 6.88 10.94 -13.42
C THR A 172 5.36 10.90 -13.55
N GLY A 173 4.64 11.79 -12.86
CA GLY A 173 3.18 11.78 -12.76
C GLY A 173 2.62 10.62 -11.94
N THR A 174 3.46 9.83 -11.25
CA THR A 174 2.98 8.74 -10.41
C THR A 174 2.31 9.29 -9.16
N PHE A 175 1.16 8.72 -8.78
CA PHE A 175 0.48 9.07 -7.54
C PHE A 175 0.10 7.82 -6.75
N MET A 176 -0.04 7.97 -5.43
CA MET A 176 -0.57 6.96 -4.54
C MET A 176 -1.34 7.56 -3.36
N LEU A 177 -2.33 6.83 -2.88
CA LEU A 177 -3.08 7.13 -1.66
C LEU A 177 -3.48 5.82 -0.96
N ASP A 178 -3.45 5.84 0.37
CA ASP A 178 -3.80 4.69 1.21
C ASP A 178 -5.24 4.84 1.71
N VAL A 179 -6.07 3.82 1.52
CA VAL A 179 -7.48 3.80 1.94
C VAL A 179 -7.84 2.45 2.54
N PRO A 180 -8.81 2.38 3.47
CA PRO A 180 -9.32 1.10 3.96
C PRO A 180 -9.81 0.21 2.82
N ALA A 181 -9.99 -1.08 3.08
CA ALA A 181 -10.62 -1.96 2.10
C ALA A 181 -12.05 -1.48 1.81
N GLY A 182 -12.41 -1.38 0.53
CA GLY A 182 -13.68 -0.78 0.10
C GLY A 182 -13.79 -0.62 -1.41
N THR A 183 -14.93 -0.11 -1.87
CA THR A 183 -15.14 0.24 -3.27
C THR A 183 -15.19 1.76 -3.39
N TYR A 184 -14.31 2.34 -4.19
CA TYR A 184 -14.18 3.79 -4.28
C TYR A 184 -14.29 4.31 -5.71
N TYR A 185 -14.58 5.60 -5.82
CA TYR A 185 -14.61 6.36 -7.04
C TYR A 185 -13.69 7.57 -6.88
N LEU A 186 -12.74 7.71 -7.80
CA LEU A 186 -11.69 8.73 -7.71
C LEU A 186 -11.86 9.76 -8.83
N GLN A 187 -11.97 11.02 -8.46
CA GLN A 187 -11.90 12.15 -9.36
C GLN A 187 -10.55 12.86 -9.20
N ALA A 188 -9.94 13.24 -10.32
CA ALA A 188 -8.77 14.11 -10.33
C ALA A 188 -9.17 15.48 -10.89
N ARG A 189 -8.78 16.54 -10.17
CA ARG A 189 -9.05 17.94 -10.48
C ARG A 189 -7.73 18.68 -10.69
N PRO A 190 -7.28 18.85 -11.94
CA PRO A 190 -6.00 19.48 -12.25
C PRO A 190 -5.84 20.87 -11.61
N GLU A 191 -4.62 21.19 -11.19
CA GLU A 191 -4.30 22.53 -10.68
C GLU A 191 -4.26 23.59 -11.81
N ASP A 192 -3.78 23.18 -13.00
CA ASP A 192 -3.79 24.02 -14.19
C ASP A 192 -5.20 24.05 -14.80
N ALA A 193 -5.81 25.24 -14.79
CA ALA A 193 -7.16 25.49 -15.29
C ALA A 193 -7.33 25.22 -16.79
N ALA A 194 -6.24 24.99 -17.53
CA ALA A 194 -6.28 24.51 -18.91
C ALA A 194 -6.67 23.02 -19.02
N TYR A 195 -6.81 22.28 -17.91
CA TYR A 195 -7.28 20.91 -17.91
C TYR A 195 -8.59 20.78 -17.12
N GLU A 196 -9.52 20.00 -17.65
CA GLU A 196 -10.81 19.72 -17.00
C GLU A 196 -10.68 18.63 -15.93
N PRO A 197 -11.46 18.71 -14.84
CA PRO A 197 -11.65 17.58 -13.92
C PRO A 197 -12.13 16.32 -14.62
N ILE A 198 -11.63 15.16 -14.19
CA ILE A 198 -11.97 13.88 -14.82
C ILE A 198 -12.03 12.77 -13.78
N TRP A 199 -12.98 11.85 -13.95
CA TRP A 199 -13.07 10.64 -13.15
C TRP A 199 -12.18 9.55 -13.73
N TYR A 200 -11.76 8.61 -12.89
CA TYR A 200 -10.97 7.46 -13.31
C TYR A 200 -11.56 6.77 -14.56
N ASP A 201 -10.68 6.32 -15.46
CA ASP A 201 -11.01 5.70 -16.75
C ASP A 201 -11.71 6.67 -17.72
N GLY A 202 -11.37 7.96 -17.61
CA GLY A 202 -11.77 9.00 -18.54
C GLY A 202 -13.24 9.39 -18.46
N LYS A 203 -13.90 9.13 -17.33
CA LYS A 203 -15.35 9.32 -17.17
C LYS A 203 -15.65 10.78 -16.78
N SER A 204 -16.81 11.29 -17.20
CA SER A 204 -17.17 12.70 -17.02
C SER A 204 -18.04 12.96 -15.79
N SER A 205 -18.57 11.91 -15.14
CA SER A 205 -19.46 12.05 -13.98
C SER A 205 -19.32 10.86 -13.03
N PHE A 206 -19.79 11.02 -11.79
CA PHE A 206 -19.79 9.95 -10.80
C PHE A 206 -20.61 8.74 -11.28
N GLU A 207 -21.77 8.96 -11.90
CA GLU A 207 -22.69 7.90 -12.34
C GLU A 207 -22.09 7.00 -13.41
N THR A 208 -21.08 7.49 -14.12
CA THR A 208 -20.35 6.75 -15.16
C THR A 208 -18.95 6.34 -14.74
N ALA A 209 -18.51 6.74 -13.54
CA ALA A 209 -17.18 6.49 -13.04
C ALA A 209 -16.93 4.99 -12.83
N THR A 210 -15.72 4.55 -13.16
CA THR A 210 -15.33 3.15 -12.97
C THR A 210 -14.97 2.92 -11.49
N PRO A 211 -15.56 1.91 -10.81
CA PRO A 211 -15.25 1.63 -9.42
C PRO A 211 -13.83 1.07 -9.26
N ILE A 212 -13.17 1.45 -8.17
CA ILE A 212 -11.86 0.96 -7.74
C ILE A 212 -12.06 0.10 -6.50
N VAL A 213 -11.88 -1.21 -6.64
CA VAL A 213 -11.97 -2.14 -5.51
C VAL A 213 -10.62 -2.24 -4.83
N VAL A 214 -10.56 -1.82 -3.57
CA VAL A 214 -9.37 -1.90 -2.73
C VAL A 214 -9.55 -3.06 -1.76
N THR A 215 -8.62 -4.01 -1.78
CA THR A 215 -8.58 -5.11 -0.83
C THR A 215 -7.56 -4.81 0.26
N ASP A 216 -7.85 -5.28 1.48
CA ASP A 216 -6.99 -5.17 2.64
C ASP A 216 -5.54 -5.59 2.33
N GLY A 217 -4.58 -4.72 2.66
CA GLY A 217 -3.15 -4.96 2.50
C GLY A 217 -2.68 -5.10 1.05
N SER A 218 -3.47 -4.68 0.06
CA SER A 218 -3.15 -4.84 -1.37
C SER A 218 -3.10 -3.50 -2.12
N VAL A 219 -2.44 -3.50 -3.28
CA VAL A 219 -2.39 -2.33 -4.18
C VAL A 219 -3.37 -2.49 -5.34
N ALA A 220 -4.38 -1.63 -5.40
CA ALA A 220 -5.18 -1.34 -6.59
C ALA A 220 -4.36 -0.45 -7.54
N SER A 221 -3.66 -1.07 -8.49
CA SER A 221 -2.75 -0.40 -9.43
C SER A 221 -3.37 -0.18 -10.81
N GLY A 222 -2.68 0.60 -11.65
CA GLY A 222 -3.07 0.81 -13.05
C GLY A 222 -4.10 1.92 -13.24
N ILE A 223 -4.38 2.69 -12.19
CA ILE A 223 -5.26 3.86 -12.27
C ILE A 223 -4.59 4.91 -13.16
N ARG A 224 -5.31 5.43 -14.15
CA ARG A 224 -4.77 6.41 -15.09
C ARG A 224 -5.74 7.56 -15.30
N PHE A 225 -5.21 8.77 -15.16
CA PHE A 225 -5.85 10.00 -15.59
C PHE A 225 -5.10 10.52 -16.81
N ALA A 226 -5.84 10.75 -17.89
CA ALA A 226 -5.33 11.21 -19.17
C ALA A 226 -6.00 12.55 -19.51
N TYR A 227 -5.23 13.63 -19.54
CA TYR A 227 -5.76 14.99 -19.74
C TYR A 227 -5.53 15.49 -21.15
N THR A 228 -6.51 16.22 -21.68
CA THR A 228 -6.35 17.02 -22.90
C THR A 228 -6.23 18.48 -22.51
N LYS A 229 -5.14 19.14 -22.90
CA LYS A 229 -4.96 20.57 -22.62
C LYS A 229 -5.88 21.40 -23.50
N LEU A 230 -6.70 22.24 -22.88
CA LEU A 230 -7.57 23.18 -23.57
C LEU A 230 -6.76 24.36 -24.15
N PRO A 231 -7.21 24.94 -25.27
CA PRO A 231 -6.61 26.16 -25.79
C PRO A 231 -6.76 27.31 -24.77
N VAL A 232 -5.66 27.96 -24.41
CA VAL A 232 -5.68 29.15 -23.55
C VAL A 232 -5.60 30.43 -24.39
N GLY A 233 -6.48 31.39 -24.10
CA GLY A 233 -6.43 32.75 -24.67
C GLY A 233 -5.72 33.72 -23.73
N THR A 234 -5.07 34.74 -24.29
CA THR A 234 -4.51 35.86 -23.50
C THR A 234 -5.42 37.08 -23.59
N ILE A 235 -5.72 37.71 -22.45
CA ILE A 235 -6.36 39.04 -22.40
C ILE A 235 -5.27 40.04 -22.04
N SER A 236 -4.99 40.98 -22.94
CA SER A 236 -4.09 42.12 -22.68
C SER A 236 -4.88 43.42 -22.79
N GLY A 237 -4.77 44.29 -21.78
CA GLY A 237 -5.33 45.65 -21.79
C GLY A 237 -4.20 46.70 -21.73
N THR A 238 -4.40 47.82 -22.42
CA THR A 238 -3.53 49.01 -22.40
C THR A 238 -3.87 49.95 -21.26
#